data_AF-A0AA96SBP6-F1
#
_entry.id   AF-A0AA96SBP6-F1
#
_cell.length_a   1.000
_cell.length_b   1.000
_cell.length_c   1.000
_cell.angle_alpha   90.00
_cell.angle_beta   90.00
_cell.angle_gamma   90.00
#
_symmetry.space_group_name_H-M   'P 1'
#
loop_
_entity.id
_entity.type
_entity.pdbx_description
1 polymer ?
#
loop_
_entity_poly.entity_id
_entity_poly.type
_entity_poly.pdbx_seq_one_letter_code
_entity_poly.pdbx_strand_id
1 'polypeptide(L)'
;MQIEKRALDLLNIMKNGEKPGQGETSLQSFGEALHFLDSNNLATGITVNRSDEGDIVGCTIEDECSVTESGYEFLEKNAGRTE
;
A
#
# COMPACT_ATOMS: atom_id res chain seq x y z
N MET A 1 -14.25 1.99 4.14
CA MET A 1 -12.91 2.25 3.58
C MET A 1 -11.97 1.08 3.90
N GLN A 2 -12.06 -0.05 3.17
CA GLN A 2 -11.20 -1.22 3.46
C GLN A 2 -9.78 -1.09 2.90
N ILE A 3 -9.62 -0.37 1.77
CA ILE A 3 -8.33 -0.18 1.10
C ILE A 3 -7.40 0.76 1.89
N GLU A 4 -7.91 1.84 2.48
CA GLU A 4 -7.09 2.77 3.29
C GLU A 4 -6.54 2.11 4.55
N LYS A 5 -7.36 1.33 5.25
CA LYS A 5 -6.91 0.55 6.42
C LYS A 5 -5.82 -0.46 6.02
N ARG A 6 -5.99 -1.09 4.84
CA ARG A 6 -4.99 -2.00 4.27
C ARG A 6 -3.70 -1.25 3.95
N ALA A 7 -3.79 -0.11 3.26
CA ALA A 7 -2.66 0.70 2.87
C ALA A 7 -1.86 1.15 4.10
N LEU A 8 -2.53 1.54 5.19
CA LEU A 8 -1.89 1.87 6.46
C LEU A 8 -1.16 0.68 7.10
N ASP A 9 -1.72 -0.53 7.03
CA ASP A 9 -1.08 -1.75 7.52
C ASP A 9 0.21 -2.04 6.73
N LEU A 10 0.15 -1.97 5.40
CA LEU A 10 1.31 -2.13 4.52
C LEU A 10 2.38 -1.06 4.78
N LEU A 11 1.96 0.19 4.99
CA LEU A 11 2.84 1.29 5.38
C LEU A 11 3.56 1.03 6.70
N ASN A 12 2.86 0.54 7.71
CA ASN A 12 3.47 0.22 9.00
C ASN A 12 4.53 -0.88 8.87
N ILE A 13 4.28 -1.89 8.03
CA ILE A 13 5.26 -2.95 7.73
C ILE A 13 6.50 -2.34 7.05
N MET A 14 6.31 -1.53 5.99
CA MET A 14 7.42 -0.84 5.30
C MET A 14 8.20 0.09 6.23
N LYS A 15 7.53 0.76 7.16
CA LYS A 15 8.16 1.65 8.15
C LYS A 15 9.08 0.91 9.10
N ASN A 16 8.81 -0.36 9.38
CA ASN A 16 9.70 -1.23 10.17
C ASN A 16 10.88 -1.77 9.34
N GLY A 17 11.00 -1.38 8.07
CA GLY A 17 11.99 -1.92 7.13
C GLY A 17 11.63 -3.32 6.62
N GLU A 18 10.38 -3.76 6.83
CA GLU A 18 9.89 -5.05 6.37
C GLU A 18 9.19 -4.92 5.03
N LYS A 19 9.35 -5.93 4.17
CA LYS A 19 8.67 -5.96 2.88
C LYS A 19 7.24 -6.46 3.06
N PRO A 20 6.21 -5.69 2.67
CA PRO A 20 4.83 -6.12 2.82
C PRO A 20 4.55 -7.34 1.95
N GLY A 21 3.90 -8.33 2.56
CA GLY A 21 3.42 -9.52 1.87
C GLY A 21 1.93 -9.42 1.56
N GLN A 22 1.52 -10.09 0.47
CA GLN A 22 0.10 -10.26 0.13
C GLN A 22 -0.69 -10.97 1.26
N GLY A 23 -0.04 -11.92 1.94
CA GLY A 23 -0.66 -12.75 2.98
C GLY A 23 -1.83 -13.57 2.43
N GLU A 24 -2.90 -13.71 3.22
CA GLU A 24 -4.11 -14.48 2.86
C GLU A 24 -5.10 -13.73 1.95
N THR A 25 -4.74 -12.53 1.48
CA THR A 25 -5.67 -11.66 0.75
C THR A 25 -5.51 -11.80 -0.76
N SER A 26 -6.59 -11.54 -1.49
CA SER A 26 -6.56 -11.50 -2.94
C SER A 26 -5.54 -10.48 -3.45
N LEU A 27 -4.80 -10.87 -4.49
CA LEU A 27 -3.85 -10.01 -5.19
C LEU A 27 -4.47 -8.67 -5.60
N GLN A 28 -5.76 -8.68 -5.95
CA GLN A 28 -6.51 -7.48 -6.29
C GLN A 28 -6.58 -6.48 -5.14
N SER A 29 -7.08 -6.88 -3.97
CA SER A 29 -7.16 -5.97 -2.81
C SER A 29 -5.78 -5.54 -2.30
N PHE A 30 -4.78 -6.42 -2.40
CA PHE A 30 -3.40 -6.11 -2.03
C PHE A 30 -2.79 -5.07 -2.98
N GLY A 31 -2.89 -5.30 -4.29
CA GLY A 31 -2.38 -4.36 -5.29
C GLY A 31 -3.16 -3.06 -5.33
N GLU A 32 -4.45 -3.03 -4.99
CA GLU A 32 -5.21 -1.79 -4.85
C GLU A 32 -4.70 -0.95 -3.67
N ALA A 33 -4.36 -1.59 -2.55
CA ALA A 33 -3.74 -0.90 -1.43
C ALA A 33 -2.34 -0.38 -1.79
N LEU A 34 -1.52 -1.18 -2.47
CA LEU A 34 -0.21 -0.74 -2.97
C LEU A 34 -0.33 0.42 -3.97
N HIS A 35 -1.29 0.36 -4.88
CA HIS A 35 -1.55 1.43 -5.83
C HIS A 35 -2.06 2.70 -5.14
N PHE A 36 -2.84 2.56 -4.08
CA PHE A 36 -3.26 3.69 -3.25
C PHE A 36 -2.04 4.36 -2.60
N LEU A 37 -1.09 3.57 -2.10
CA LEU A 37 0.17 4.09 -1.53
C LEU A 37 0.99 4.84 -2.58
N ASP A 38 1.18 4.25 -3.75
CA ASP A 38 1.92 4.83 -4.86
C ASP A 38 1.23 6.11 -5.39
N SER A 39 -0.08 6.06 -5.67
CA SER A 39 -0.84 7.20 -6.23
C SER A 39 -0.94 8.39 -5.29
N ASN A 40 -0.93 8.16 -3.99
CA ASN A 40 -0.92 9.23 -2.99
C ASN A 40 0.50 9.59 -2.54
N ASN A 41 1.53 9.06 -3.21
CA ASN A 41 2.94 9.30 -2.94
C ASN A 41 3.31 9.03 -1.46
N LEU A 42 2.72 7.99 -0.88
CA LEU A 42 2.83 7.60 0.52
C LEU A 42 4.01 6.65 0.75
N ALA A 43 4.38 5.89 -0.28
CA ALA A 43 5.53 5.01 -0.28
C ALA A 43 6.13 4.94 -1.68
N THR A 44 7.45 4.78 -1.74
CA THR A 44 8.23 4.67 -2.98
C THR A 44 8.75 3.25 -3.15
N GLY A 45 9.10 2.88 -4.39
CA GLY A 45 9.60 1.54 -4.71
C GLY A 45 8.49 0.48 -4.76
N ILE A 46 7.27 0.89 -5.11
CA ILE A 46 6.12 0.01 -5.31
C ILE A 46 5.71 0.12 -6.77
N THR A 47 5.51 -1.01 -7.42
CA THR A 47 5.00 -1.08 -8.79
C THR A 47 3.83 -2.05 -8.81
N VAL A 48 2.67 -1.60 -9.32
CA VAL A 48 1.49 -2.45 -9.49
C VAL A 48 1.29 -2.71 -10.97
N ASN A 49 1.33 -3.98 -11.37
CA ASN A 49 1.11 -4.41 -12.73
C ASN A 49 -0.38 -4.68 -12.95
N ARG A 50 -0.95 -4.02 -13.96
CA ARG A 50 -2.34 -4.21 -14.38
C ARG A 50 -2.41 -4.84 -15.77
N SER A 51 -3.44 -5.64 -16.01
CA SER A 51 -3.81 -6.09 -17.34
C SER A 51 -4.41 -4.94 -18.17
N ASP A 52 -4.55 -5.13 -19.48
CA ASP A 52 -5.30 -4.23 -20.36
C ASP A 52 -6.76 -4.03 -19.93
N GLU A 53 -7.35 -5.00 -19.22
CA GLU A 53 -8.71 -4.92 -18.68
C GLU A 53 -8.78 -4.15 -17.34
N GLY A 54 -7.63 -3.76 -16.79
CA GLY A 54 -7.53 -3.00 -15.54
C GLY A 54 -7.40 -3.85 -14.28
N ASP A 55 -7.40 -5.17 -14.40
CA ASP A 55 -7.20 -6.10 -13.28
C ASP A 55 -5.75 -6.12 -12.81
N ILE A 56 -5.55 -6.25 -11.51
CA ILE A 56 -4.20 -6.37 -10.95
C ILE A 56 -3.71 -7.81 -11.16
N VAL A 57 -2.67 -7.92 -11.98
CA VAL A 57 -2.03 -9.21 -12.33
C VAL A 57 -0.71 -9.43 -11.59
N GLY A 58 -0.19 -8.40 -10.94
CA GLY A 58 1.04 -8.50 -10.16
C GLY A 58 1.38 -7.23 -9.41
N CYS A 59 2.32 -7.35 -8.49
CA CYS A 59 2.88 -6.23 -7.74
C CYS A 59 4.34 -6.54 -7.42
N THR A 60 5.20 -5.54 -7.59
CA THR A 60 6.62 -5.60 -7.27
C THR A 60 6.91 -4.54 -6.22
N ILE A 61 7.59 -4.93 -5.15
CA ILE A 61 8.10 -4.01 -4.14
C ILE A 61 9.62 -4.10 -4.21
N GLU A 62 10.30 -2.99 -4.35
CA GLU A 62 11.75 -2.90 -4.39
C GLU A 62 12.34 -3.06 -2.98
N ASP A 63 13.58 -3.52 -2.87
CA ASP A 63 14.27 -3.66 -1.58
C ASP A 63 14.55 -2.31 -0.91
N GLU A 64 14.62 -1.24 -1.70
CA GLU A 64 14.77 0.16 -1.23
C GLU A 64 13.43 0.87 -0.96
N CYS A 65 12.33 0.12 -0.80
CA CYS A 65 11.04 0.72 -0.50
C CYS A 65 11.09 1.56 0.78
N SER A 66 10.53 2.77 0.72
CA SER A 66 10.56 3.73 1.82
C SER A 66 9.22 4.44 1.94
N VAL A 67 8.86 4.77 3.18
CA VAL A 67 7.62 5.49 3.50
C VAL A 67 7.88 6.99 3.44
N THR A 68 6.98 7.75 2.83
CA THR A 68 7.03 9.22 2.89
C THR A 68 6.34 9.71 4.17
N GLU A 69 7.02 10.54 4.95
CA GLU A 69 6.52 11.01 6.26
C GLU A 69 5.16 11.72 6.15
N SER A 70 4.98 12.54 5.11
CA SER A 70 3.73 13.30 4.90
C SER A 70 2.53 12.41 4.57
N GLY A 71 2.77 11.24 3.97
CA GLY A 71 1.72 10.32 3.58
C GLY A 71 1.20 9.47 4.74
N TYR A 72 2.11 9.07 5.62
CA TYR A 72 1.78 8.29 6.81
C TYR A 72 0.86 9.06 7.77
N GLU A 73 1.17 10.33 8.04
CA GLU A 73 0.34 11.18 8.90
C GLU A 73 -1.08 11.38 8.34
N PHE A 74 -1.24 11.40 7.01
CA PHE A 74 -2.55 11.52 6.36
C PHE A 74 -3.41 10.29 6.63
N LEU A 75 -2.84 9.09 6.46
CA LEU A 75 -3.57 7.85 6.68
C LEU A 75 -3.82 7.56 8.16
N GLU A 76 -2.88 7.84 9.06
CA GLU A 76 -3.11 7.68 10.51
C GLU A 76 -4.27 8.56 10.99
N LYS A 77 -4.34 9.81 10.55
CA LYS A 77 -5.43 10.74 10.93
C LYS A 77 -6.80 10.30 10.42
N ASN A 78 -6.85 9.60 9.28
CA ASN A 78 -8.10 9.07 8.72
C ASN A 78 -8.48 7.71 9.33
N ALA A 79 -7.50 6.85 9.60
CA ALA A 79 -7.74 5.56 10.25
C ALA A 79 -8.18 5.71 11.72
N GLY A 80 -7.58 6.65 12.46
CA GLY A 80 -7.94 6.96 13.84
C GLY A 80 -9.29 7.66 14.02
N ARG A 81 -9.98 8.01 12.92
CA ARG A 81 -11.35 8.56 12.94
C ARG A 81 -12.44 7.50 12.82
N THR A 82 -12.07 6.22 12.81
CA THR A 82 -13.03 5.12 12.89
C THR A 82 -13.33 4.78 14.36
N GLU A 83 -13.97 5.70 15.07
CA GLU A 83 -14.69 5.44 16.33
C GLU A 83 -16.05 6.13 16.30
#